data_AF-A0A0A6NXK9-F1
#
_entry.id   AF-A0A0A6NXK9-F1
#
_cell.length_a   1.000
_cell.length_b   1.000
_cell.length_c   1.000
_cell.angle_alpha   90.00
_cell.angle_beta   90.00
_cell.angle_gamma   90.00
#
_symmetry.space_group_name_H-M   'P 1'
#
loop_
_entity.id
_entity.type
_entity.pdbx_description
1 polymer ?
#
loop_
_entity_poly.entity_id
_entity_poly.type
_entity_poly.pdbx_seq_one_letter_code
_entity_poly.pdbx_strand_id
1 'polypeptide(L)'
;MKNKFLLKYILILCYLPIQAWSFPYSEIYVFGDSLSDTGRLFEAIELPSVPYSEGRFSDGEVWVEILAEDFLDLSYNPQTNFAWGGATTGTTNVFHEDLPGLQQQVDTYLEKAADPNGLYVIWAGSNDFLSGVTNPEQT
;
A
#
# COMPACT_ATOMS: atom_id res chain seq x y z
N MET A 1 -11.30 -10.34 55.76
CA MET A 1 -11.03 -11.44 54.80
C MET A 1 -11.79 -11.30 53.47
N LYS A 2 -12.94 -10.61 53.39
CA LYS A 2 -13.74 -10.47 52.14
C LYS A 2 -13.07 -9.63 51.03
N ASN A 3 -12.22 -8.65 51.36
CA ASN A 3 -11.61 -7.73 50.37
C ASN A 3 -10.46 -8.33 49.56
N LYS A 4 -9.81 -9.40 50.05
CA LYS A 4 -8.72 -10.08 49.31
C LYS A 4 -9.23 -10.93 48.14
N PHE A 5 -10.49 -11.37 48.22
CA PHE A 5 -11.15 -12.08 47.11
C PHE A 5 -11.52 -11.12 45.99
N LEU A 6 -12.07 -9.95 46.32
CA LEU A 6 -12.46 -8.95 45.32
C LEU A 6 -11.27 -8.46 44.47
N LEU A 7 -10.11 -8.24 45.09
CA LEU A 7 -8.90 -7.80 44.40
C LEU A 7 -8.36 -8.84 43.40
N LYS A 8 -8.50 -10.14 43.69
CA LYS A 8 -8.11 -11.23 42.76
C LYS A 8 -8.96 -11.26 41.50
N TYR A 9 -10.27 -11.01 41.59
CA TYR A 9 -11.16 -10.99 40.43
C TYR A 9 -10.92 -9.76 39.54
N ILE A 10 -10.63 -8.60 40.13
CA ILE A 10 -10.27 -7.38 39.39
C ILE A 10 -8.98 -7.58 38.59
N LEU A 11 -7.96 -8.21 39.20
CA LEU A 11 -6.72 -8.54 38.51
C LEU A 11 -6.95 -9.51 37.33
N ILE A 12 -7.79 -10.53 37.48
CA ILE A 12 -8.10 -11.50 36.40
C ILE A 12 -8.82 -10.83 35.21
N LEU A 13 -9.70 -9.86 35.46
CA LEU A 13 -10.39 -9.10 34.40
C LEU A 13 -9.46 -8.21 33.59
N CYS A 14 -8.36 -7.72 34.17
CA CYS A 14 -7.33 -6.93 33.47
C CYS A 14 -6.38 -7.77 32.60
N TYR A 15 -6.40 -9.10 32.70
CA TYR A 15 -5.56 -10.01 31.90
C TYR A 15 -6.28 -10.63 30.70
N LEU A 16 -7.58 -10.37 30.51
CA LEU A 16 -8.25 -10.77 29.28
C LEU A 16 -7.73 -9.89 28.15
N PRO A 17 -7.15 -10.46 27.07
CA PRO A 17 -6.80 -9.65 25.92
C PRO A 17 -8.09 -9.00 25.44
N ILE A 18 -8.13 -7.67 25.48
CA ILE A 18 -9.14 -6.92 24.73
C ILE A 18 -8.87 -7.34 23.29
N GLN A 19 -9.76 -8.16 22.74
CA GLN A 19 -9.76 -8.46 21.33
C GLN A 19 -9.87 -7.09 20.65
N ALA A 20 -8.79 -6.62 20.05
CA ALA A 20 -8.85 -5.48 19.16
C ALA A 20 -9.65 -5.96 17.96
N TRP A 21 -10.85 -5.40 17.78
CA TRP A 21 -11.63 -5.68 16.59
C TRP A 21 -10.96 -4.90 15.46
N SER A 22 -10.09 -5.57 14.71
CA SER A 22 -9.82 -5.11 13.36
C SER A 22 -11.10 -5.33 12.57
N PHE A 23 -11.61 -4.28 11.92
CA PHE A 23 -12.56 -4.52 10.84
C PHE A 23 -11.82 -5.36 9.80
N PRO A 24 -12.31 -6.54 9.41
CA PRO A 24 -11.72 -7.25 8.30
C PRO A 24 -11.87 -6.37 7.07
N TYR A 25 -10.75 -6.05 6.43
CA TYR A 25 -10.79 -5.33 5.17
C TYR A 25 -11.38 -6.25 4.10
N SER A 26 -12.16 -5.69 3.18
CA SER A 26 -12.68 -6.45 2.03
C SER A 26 -11.61 -6.67 0.96
N GLU A 27 -10.69 -5.72 0.82
CA GLU A 27 -9.67 -5.66 -0.22
C GLU A 27 -8.61 -4.62 0.17
N ILE A 28 -7.41 -4.75 -0.40
CA ILE A 28 -6.35 -3.74 -0.32
C ILE A 28 -6.24 -2.99 -1.65
N TYR A 29 -6.27 -1.65 -1.60
CA TYR A 29 -6.07 -0.75 -2.72
C TYR A 29 -4.77 0.02 -2.53
N VAL A 30 -3.82 -0.18 -3.44
CA VAL A 30 -2.45 0.33 -3.30
C VAL A 30 -2.20 1.41 -4.35
N PHE A 31 -1.65 2.54 -3.95
CA PHE A 31 -1.24 3.63 -4.82
C PHE A 31 0.19 4.03 -4.47
N GLY A 32 1.03 4.28 -5.47
CA GLY A 32 2.42 4.58 -5.18
C GLY A 32 3.38 4.43 -6.34
N ASP A 33 4.63 4.21 -5.97
CA ASP A 33 5.76 4.10 -6.87
C ASP A 33 6.35 2.67 -6.94
N SER A 34 7.61 2.56 -7.35
CA SER A 34 8.37 1.31 -7.45
C SER A 34 8.40 0.48 -6.16
N LEU A 35 8.26 1.10 -4.99
CA LEU A 35 8.25 0.39 -3.71
C LEU A 35 6.98 -0.46 -3.49
N SER A 36 5.95 -0.23 -4.31
CA SER A 36 4.66 -0.92 -4.24
C SER A 36 4.25 -1.54 -5.57
N ASP A 37 4.86 -1.18 -6.71
CA ASP A 37 4.57 -1.75 -8.02
C ASP A 37 4.92 -3.24 -8.09
N THR A 38 3.95 -4.07 -8.49
CA THR A 38 4.10 -5.53 -8.68
C THR A 38 4.18 -5.96 -10.14
N GLY A 39 4.61 -5.08 -11.04
CA GLY A 39 4.87 -5.40 -12.45
C GLY A 39 4.09 -4.56 -13.46
N ARG A 40 3.34 -3.55 -13.03
CA ARG A 40 2.55 -2.70 -13.94
C ARG A 40 3.45 -1.86 -14.86
N LEU A 41 4.54 -1.29 -14.34
CA LEU A 41 5.55 -0.67 -15.19
C LEU A 41 6.19 -1.68 -16.16
N PHE A 42 6.46 -2.89 -15.67
CA PHE A 42 7.10 -3.93 -16.46
C PHE A 42 6.23 -4.37 -17.64
N GLU A 43 4.93 -4.56 -17.41
CA GLU A 43 3.96 -4.85 -18.47
C GLU A 43 3.90 -3.75 -19.54
N ALA A 44 4.14 -2.49 -19.16
CA ALA A 44 4.06 -1.36 -20.08
C ALA A 44 5.34 -1.14 -20.89
N ILE A 45 6.51 -1.22 -20.25
CA ILE A 45 7.79 -0.79 -20.84
C ILE A 45 8.97 -1.72 -20.54
N GLU A 46 8.73 -2.93 -20.03
CA GLU A 46 9.76 -3.95 -19.72
C GLU A 46 10.83 -3.48 -18.70
N LEU A 47 10.45 -2.55 -17.81
CA LEU A 47 11.26 -2.12 -16.66
C LEU A 47 10.57 -2.48 -15.34
N PRO A 48 11.32 -2.88 -14.30
CA PRO A 48 12.77 -3.05 -14.29
C PRO A 48 13.20 -4.35 -14.99
N SER A 49 14.35 -4.31 -15.67
CA SER A 49 14.93 -5.50 -16.31
C SER A 49 15.74 -6.32 -15.30
N VAL A 50 16.36 -7.44 -15.71
CA VAL A 50 17.22 -8.23 -14.81
C VAL A 50 18.25 -7.35 -14.07
N PRO A 51 18.53 -7.57 -12.77
CA PRO A 51 18.28 -8.79 -11.97
C PRO A 51 16.97 -8.79 -11.15
N TYR A 52 16.03 -7.89 -11.46
CA TYR A 52 14.78 -7.76 -10.73
C TYR A 52 13.82 -8.93 -10.95
N SER A 53 13.06 -9.31 -9.92
CA SER A 53 12.18 -10.48 -9.96
C SER A 53 10.80 -10.12 -10.52
N GLU A 54 10.40 -10.79 -11.62
CA GLU A 54 9.03 -10.74 -12.15
C GLU A 54 8.46 -9.31 -12.29
N GLY A 55 9.28 -8.35 -12.72
CA GLY A 55 8.85 -6.96 -12.93
C GLY A 55 8.70 -6.10 -11.68
N ARG A 56 9.06 -6.60 -10.49
CA ARG A 56 9.10 -5.82 -9.24
C ARG A 56 10.42 -5.08 -9.11
N PHE A 57 10.45 -3.92 -8.47
CA PHE A 57 11.70 -3.25 -8.08
C PHE A 57 12.35 -3.90 -6.83
N SER A 58 12.31 -5.23 -6.77
CA SER A 58 12.82 -6.07 -5.70
C SER A 58 13.37 -7.39 -6.28
N ASP A 59 14.09 -8.17 -5.48
CA ASP A 59 14.53 -9.53 -5.80
C ASP A 59 13.48 -10.60 -5.45
N GLY A 60 12.30 -10.18 -5.01
CA GLY A 60 11.13 -11.01 -4.71
C GLY A 60 9.87 -10.17 -4.57
N GLU A 61 8.91 -10.66 -3.81
CA GLU A 61 7.68 -9.94 -3.46
C GLU A 61 8.00 -8.59 -2.81
N VAL A 62 7.15 -7.60 -3.08
CA VAL A 62 7.18 -6.32 -2.36
C VAL A 62 6.22 -6.35 -1.18
N TRP A 63 6.41 -5.42 -0.26
CA TRP A 63 5.74 -5.42 1.05
C TRP A 63 4.21 -5.47 0.99
N VAL A 64 3.58 -5.00 -0.08
CA VAL A 64 2.11 -5.01 -0.22
C VAL A 64 1.54 -6.40 -0.46
N GLU A 65 2.30 -7.28 -1.13
CA GLU A 65 1.92 -8.67 -1.36
C GLU A 65 1.98 -9.43 -0.04
N ILE A 66 3.13 -9.28 0.66
CA ILE A 66 3.35 -9.85 1.98
C ILE A 66 2.31 -9.33 2.99
N LEU A 67 2.00 -8.03 2.99
CA LEU A 67 0.99 -7.45 3.88
C LEU A 67 -0.39 -8.09 3.63
N ALA A 68 -0.81 -8.19 2.37
CA ALA A 68 -2.11 -8.74 2.03
C ALA A 68 -2.22 -10.20 2.50
N GLU A 69 -1.27 -11.04 2.09
CA GLU A 69 -1.36 -12.49 2.24
C GLU A 69 -1.02 -12.95 3.67
N ASP A 70 0.09 -12.45 4.25
CA ASP A 70 0.59 -12.97 5.53
C ASP A 70 -0.04 -12.29 6.75
N PHE A 71 -0.52 -11.05 6.61
CA PHE A 71 -0.91 -10.22 7.75
C PHE A 71 -2.37 -9.78 7.75
N LEU A 72 -3.02 -9.73 6.59
CA LEU A 72 -4.41 -9.30 6.46
C LEU A 72 -5.38 -10.44 6.14
N ASP A 73 -4.88 -11.66 5.86
CA ASP A 73 -5.69 -12.79 5.40
C ASP A 73 -6.49 -12.45 4.13
N LEU A 74 -5.88 -11.64 3.26
CA LEU A 74 -6.40 -11.25 1.95
C LEU A 74 -5.63 -11.98 0.85
N SER A 75 -6.31 -12.40 -0.20
CA SER A 75 -5.62 -12.80 -1.44
C SER A 75 -5.13 -11.55 -2.15
N TYR A 76 -3.83 -11.48 -2.44
CA TYR A 76 -3.30 -10.33 -3.18
C TYR A 76 -3.91 -10.26 -4.59
N ASN A 77 -4.30 -9.04 -4.99
CA ASN A 77 -4.95 -8.77 -6.27
C ASN A 77 -4.20 -7.66 -7.04
N PRO A 78 -3.43 -8.00 -8.10
CA PRO A 78 -2.73 -7.00 -8.91
C PRO A 78 -3.64 -5.91 -9.51
N GLN A 79 -4.94 -6.18 -9.63
CA GLN A 79 -5.89 -5.23 -10.22
C GLN A 79 -6.35 -4.13 -9.26
N THR A 80 -6.08 -4.29 -7.97
CA THR A 80 -6.28 -3.25 -6.95
C THR A 80 -4.98 -2.59 -6.53
N ASN A 81 -3.85 -3.01 -7.11
CA ASN A 81 -2.59 -2.29 -7.01
C ASN A 81 -2.42 -1.32 -8.17
N PHE A 82 -2.62 -0.04 -7.88
CA PHE A 82 -2.48 1.06 -8.83
C PHE A 82 -1.08 1.63 -8.97
N ALA A 83 -0.12 1.17 -8.16
CA ALA A 83 1.23 1.70 -8.17
C ALA A 83 1.93 1.54 -9.52
N TRP A 84 2.72 2.55 -9.89
CA TRP A 84 3.56 2.54 -11.08
C TRP A 84 4.97 2.93 -10.68
N GLY A 85 5.94 2.10 -11.06
CA GLY A 85 7.35 2.43 -10.92
C GLY A 85 7.64 3.83 -11.46
N GLY A 86 8.36 4.63 -10.67
CA GLY A 86 8.73 5.98 -11.05
C GLY A 86 7.65 7.07 -10.91
N ALA A 87 6.46 6.75 -10.40
CA ALA A 87 5.43 7.74 -10.15
C ALA A 87 5.90 8.81 -9.15
N THR A 88 5.69 10.08 -9.48
CA THR A 88 5.76 11.20 -8.53
C THR A 88 4.44 11.33 -7.75
N THR A 89 4.38 12.18 -6.72
CA THR A 89 3.12 12.44 -6.00
C THR A 89 2.09 13.20 -6.84
N GLY A 90 2.56 13.98 -7.82
CA GLY A 90 1.71 14.71 -8.74
C GLY A 90 1.28 13.91 -9.96
N THR A 91 1.38 14.54 -11.13
CA THR A 91 0.85 14.02 -12.38
C THR A 91 1.90 13.41 -13.33
N THR A 92 3.12 13.19 -12.87
CA THR A 92 4.23 12.78 -13.74
C THR A 92 4.89 11.50 -13.28
N ASN A 93 5.62 10.86 -14.19
CA ASN A 93 6.41 9.68 -13.94
C ASN A 93 7.83 9.89 -14.50
N VAL A 94 8.84 9.46 -13.75
CA VAL A 94 10.26 9.70 -14.11
C VAL A 94 10.76 8.84 -15.27
N PHE A 95 10.06 7.75 -15.61
CA PHE A 95 10.44 6.89 -16.73
C PHE A 95 9.89 7.39 -18.07
N HIS A 96 8.67 7.90 -18.10
CA HIS A 96 8.03 8.40 -19.33
C HIS A 96 6.87 9.35 -18.99
N GLU A 97 6.68 10.40 -19.79
CA GLU A 97 5.66 11.43 -19.54
C GLU A 97 4.21 10.93 -19.68
N ASP A 98 3.99 9.92 -20.54
CA ASP A 98 2.67 9.28 -20.73
C ASP A 98 2.31 8.29 -19.60
N LEU A 99 3.23 7.99 -18.68
CA LEU A 99 2.96 7.12 -17.54
C LEU A 99 2.41 7.93 -16.35
N PRO A 100 1.53 7.33 -15.54
CA PRO A 100 0.84 8.07 -14.49
C PRO A 100 1.74 8.38 -13.29
N GLY A 101 1.49 9.55 -12.70
CA GLY A 101 1.85 9.86 -11.32
C GLY A 101 0.75 9.42 -10.36
N LEU A 102 0.94 9.64 -9.06
CA LEU A 102 0.02 9.21 -8.01
C LEU A 102 -1.38 9.83 -8.18
N GLN A 103 -1.47 11.11 -8.58
CA GLN A 103 -2.78 11.75 -8.76
C GLN A 103 -3.63 11.01 -9.80
N GLN A 104 -3.07 10.61 -10.96
CA GLN A 104 -3.84 9.85 -11.94
C GLN A 104 -4.18 8.43 -11.48
N GLN A 105 -3.35 7.81 -10.66
CA GLN A 105 -3.67 6.50 -10.07
C GLN A 105 -4.93 6.60 -9.19
N VAL A 106 -5.01 7.64 -8.35
CA VAL A 106 -6.19 7.92 -7.51
C VAL A 106 -7.40 8.27 -8.36
N ASP A 107 -7.25 9.14 -9.36
CA ASP A 107 -8.33 9.54 -10.27
C ASP A 107 -8.92 8.31 -11.00
N THR A 108 -8.05 7.41 -11.47
CA THR A 108 -8.46 6.15 -12.12
C THR A 108 -9.29 5.27 -11.18
N TYR A 109 -8.91 5.18 -9.90
CA TYR A 109 -9.69 4.42 -8.92
C TYR A 109 -11.07 5.04 -8.67
N LEU A 110 -11.13 6.36 -8.56
CA LEU A 110 -12.36 7.12 -8.26
C LEU A 110 -13.36 7.16 -9.42
N GLU A 111 -13.02 6.61 -10.60
CA GLU A 111 -14.01 6.29 -11.65
C GLU A 111 -15.07 5.28 -11.17
N LYS A 112 -14.78 4.55 -10.09
CA LYS A 112 -15.68 3.62 -9.41
C LYS A 112 -16.05 4.16 -8.03
N ALA A 113 -17.15 3.66 -7.47
CA ALA A 113 -17.50 3.95 -6.08
C ALA A 113 -16.46 3.31 -5.13
N ALA A 114 -15.91 4.11 -4.22
CA ALA A 114 -14.94 3.62 -3.25
C ALA A 114 -15.56 2.60 -2.29
N ASP A 115 -14.83 1.53 -1.99
CA ASP A 115 -15.25 0.51 -1.01
C ASP A 115 -15.14 1.07 0.42
N PRO A 116 -16.23 1.21 1.17
CA PRO A 116 -16.19 1.71 2.55
C PRO A 116 -15.43 0.79 3.52
N ASN A 117 -15.17 -0.48 3.16
CA ASN A 117 -14.42 -1.44 3.96
C ASN A 117 -13.03 -1.76 3.37
N GLY A 118 -12.61 -1.06 2.32
CA GLY A 118 -11.30 -1.22 1.71
C GLY A 118 -10.17 -0.65 2.58
N LEU A 119 -9.01 -1.29 2.55
CA LEU A 119 -7.77 -0.71 3.05
C LEU A 119 -7.10 0.09 1.92
N TYR A 120 -6.89 1.38 2.13
CA TYR A 120 -6.24 2.25 1.15
C TYR A 120 -4.82 2.57 1.60
N VAL A 121 -3.86 2.23 0.76
CA VAL A 121 -2.43 2.44 1.00
C VAL A 121 -1.90 3.43 -0.02
N ILE A 122 -1.25 4.49 0.46
CA ILE A 122 -0.54 5.45 -0.37
C ILE A 122 0.91 5.49 0.09
N TRP A 123 1.85 5.11 -0.79
CA TRP A 123 3.28 5.28 -0.56
C TRP A 123 3.97 5.84 -1.81
N ALA A 124 4.30 7.13 -1.76
CA ALA A 124 4.94 7.87 -2.84
C ALA A 124 5.85 8.99 -2.29
N GLY A 125 6.55 9.69 -3.19
CA GLY A 125 7.37 10.87 -2.88
C GLY A 125 8.88 10.67 -3.02
N SER A 126 9.33 9.42 -3.16
CA SER A 126 10.74 9.13 -3.38
C SER A 126 11.23 9.75 -4.71
N ASN A 127 10.42 9.64 -5.77
CA ASN A 127 10.72 10.17 -7.09
C ASN A 127 10.71 11.70 -7.13
N ASP A 128 9.82 12.36 -6.40
CA ASP A 128 9.78 13.82 -6.26
C ASP A 128 11.10 14.36 -5.70
N PHE A 129 11.59 13.71 -4.64
CA PHE A 129 12.88 14.04 -4.04
C PHE A 129 14.04 13.76 -5.00
N LEU A 130 14.07 12.60 -5.64
CA LEU A 130 15.17 12.19 -6.54
C LEU A 130 15.21 13.02 -7.83
N SER A 131 14.07 13.45 -8.34
CA SER A 131 13.95 14.32 -9.52
C SER A 131 14.10 15.81 -9.20
N GLY A 132 14.26 16.17 -7.92
CA GLY A 132 14.47 17.56 -7.50
C GLY A 132 13.24 18.44 -7.69
N VAL A 133 12.04 17.87 -7.51
CA VAL A 133 10.79 18.65 -7.51
C VAL A 133 10.86 19.64 -6.34
N THR A 134 10.76 20.93 -6.65
CA THR A 134 10.86 22.03 -5.68
C THR A 134 9.60 22.88 -5.62
N ASN A 135 8.70 22.73 -6.59
CA ASN A 135 7.41 23.38 -6.60
C ASN A 135 6.34 22.44 -5.98
N PRO A 136 5.72 22.80 -4.84
CA PRO A 136 4.68 21.97 -4.23
C PRO A 136 3.38 21.92 -5.04
N GLU A 137 3.21 22.73 -6.10
CA GLU A 137 2.07 22.57 -7.01
C GLU A 137 2.28 21.48 -8.07
N GLN A 138 3.50 20.93 -8.16
CA GLN A 138 3.84 19.80 -9.05
C GLN A 138 3.81 18.45 -8.32
N THR A 139 3.49 18.47 -7.01
CA THR A 139 3.33 17.31 -6.11
C THR A 139 1.86 17.10 -5.79
#